data_AF-A0A6L7NPA3-F1
#
_entry.id   AF-A0A6L7NPA3-F1
#
_cell.length_a   1.000
_cell.length_b   1.000
_cell.length_c   1.000
_cell.angle_alpha   90.00
_cell.angle_beta   90.00
_cell.angle_gamma   90.00
#
_symmetry.space_group_name_H-M   'P 1'
#
loop_
_entity.id
_entity.type
_entity.pdbx_description
1 polymer ?
#
loop_
_entity_poly.entity_id
_entity_poly.type
_entity_poly.pdbx_seq_one_letter_code
_entity_poly.pdbx_strand_id
1 'polypeptide(L)'
;MRATEPSWPALQARLEATQAAWTDAGAGLTGDETAGGWSALETHSHVAAALLRYADTLARLAVARESTVEPGARFLPGRHPYARVAQIGEKGWRDFRGAALTVAKQPDRGAAIATAEGPVDARAFVARALAHLDEHVEQMRLVAAGASTDAEQPA
;
A
#
# COMPACT_ATOMS: atom_id res chain seq x y z
N MET A 1 -21.74 19.88 2.11
CA MET A 1 -20.55 19.86 2.99
C MET A 1 -19.41 19.22 2.20
N ARG A 2 -18.32 19.94 1.90
CA ARG A 2 -17.09 19.27 1.43
C ARG A 2 -16.54 18.49 2.62
N ALA A 3 -16.24 17.20 2.43
CA ALA A 3 -15.53 16.43 3.44
C ALA A 3 -14.21 17.16 3.74
N THR A 4 -13.94 17.41 5.02
CA THR A 4 -12.69 18.03 5.45
C THR A 4 -11.54 17.10 5.06
N GLU A 5 -10.58 17.59 4.29
CA GLU A 5 -9.41 16.80 3.92
C GLU A 5 -8.65 16.34 5.18
N PRO A 6 -8.18 15.09 5.23
CA PRO A 6 -7.51 14.55 6.41
C PRO A 6 -6.19 15.29 6.66
N SER A 7 -5.92 15.61 7.93
CA SER A 7 -4.68 16.27 8.34
C SER A 7 -3.48 15.32 8.21
N TRP A 8 -2.26 15.87 8.08
CA TRP A 8 -1.05 15.05 8.05
C TRP A 8 -0.87 14.12 9.26
N PRO A 9 -1.12 14.57 10.51
CA PRO A 9 -1.10 13.67 11.66
C PRO A 9 -2.12 12.52 11.56
N ALA A 10 -3.33 12.80 11.07
CA ALA A 10 -4.35 11.76 10.89
C ALA A 10 -3.94 10.74 9.81
N LEU A 11 -3.36 11.21 8.70
CA LEU A 11 -2.84 10.34 7.64
C LEU A 11 -1.67 9.47 8.12
N GLN A 12 -0.77 10.02 8.95
CA GLN A 12 0.34 9.26 9.52
C GLN A 12 -0.15 8.17 10.48
N ALA A 13 -1.10 8.50 11.36
CA ALA A 13 -1.69 7.53 12.27
C ALA A 13 -2.42 6.40 11.50
N ARG A 14 -3.17 6.75 10.45
CA ARG A 14 -3.81 5.74 9.58
C ARG A 14 -2.78 4.86 8.89
N LEU A 15 -1.71 5.43 8.34
CA LEU A 15 -0.63 4.65 7.70
C LEU A 15 -0.02 3.63 8.67
N GLU A 16 0.27 4.03 9.90
CA GLU A 16 0.79 3.13 10.93
C GLU A 16 -0.20 2.00 11.26
N ALA A 17 -1.49 2.34 11.41
CA ALA A 17 -2.54 1.36 11.68
C ALA A 17 -2.73 0.37 10.52
N THR A 18 -2.76 0.86 9.27
CA THR A 18 -2.85 0.01 8.07
C THR A 18 -1.64 -0.91 7.96
N GLN A 19 -0.42 -0.42 8.22
CA GLN A 19 0.78 -1.26 8.19
C GLN A 19 0.74 -2.35 9.27
N ALA A 20 0.31 -2.01 10.49
CA ALA A 20 0.17 -2.98 11.57
C ALA A 20 -0.87 -4.06 11.21
N ALA A 21 -2.03 -3.64 10.69
CA ALA A 21 -3.08 -4.55 10.24
C ALA A 21 -2.65 -5.45 9.08
N TRP A 22 -1.86 -4.92 8.14
CA TRP A 22 -1.26 -5.71 7.05
C TRP A 22 -0.31 -6.78 7.59
N THR A 23 0.54 -6.41 8.55
CA THR A 23 1.51 -7.33 9.18
C THR A 23 0.80 -8.46 9.92
N ASP A 24 -0.25 -8.12 10.67
CA ASP A 24 -1.09 -9.08 11.39
C ASP A 24 -1.82 -10.03 10.42
N ALA A 25 -2.48 -9.50 9.39
CA ALA A 25 -3.21 -10.30 8.41
C ALA A 25 -2.30 -11.24 7.60
N GLY A 26 -1.04 -10.86 7.37
CA GLY A 26 -0.06 -11.68 6.66
C GLY A 26 0.66 -12.71 7.52
N ALA A 27 0.45 -12.70 8.84
CA ALA A 27 1.19 -13.56 9.77
C ALA A 27 0.85 -15.04 9.54
N GLY A 28 1.88 -15.87 9.41
CA GLY A 28 1.73 -17.33 9.25
C GLY A 28 1.39 -17.80 7.84
N LEU A 29 1.16 -16.89 6.88
CA LEU A 29 0.92 -17.26 5.49
C LEU A 29 2.21 -17.68 4.77
N THR A 30 2.05 -18.57 3.79
CA THR A 30 3.14 -19.16 3.00
C THR A 30 3.15 -18.71 1.55
N GLY A 31 2.04 -18.18 1.05
CA GLY A 31 1.89 -17.57 -0.27
C GLY A 31 0.85 -18.24 -1.17
N ASP A 32 0.55 -19.51 -0.93
CA ASP A 32 -0.33 -20.33 -1.77
C ASP A 32 -1.80 -20.25 -1.34
N GLU A 33 -2.07 -19.73 -0.15
CA GLU A 33 -3.42 -19.56 0.39
C GLU A 33 -4.22 -18.62 -0.51
N THR A 34 -5.49 -18.94 -0.80
CA THR A 34 -6.31 -18.14 -1.73
C THR A 34 -7.67 -17.79 -1.14
N ALA A 35 -8.14 -16.59 -1.43
CA ALA A 35 -9.51 -16.17 -1.18
C ALA A 35 -9.89 -15.09 -2.19
N GLY A 36 -11.12 -15.15 -2.73
CA GLY A 36 -11.61 -14.13 -3.66
C GLY A 36 -10.88 -14.07 -5.00
N GLY A 37 -10.18 -15.14 -5.39
CA GLY A 37 -9.52 -15.28 -6.70
C GLY A 37 -8.06 -14.85 -6.76
N TRP A 38 -7.48 -14.33 -5.67
CA TRP A 38 -6.05 -14.03 -5.56
C TRP A 38 -5.43 -14.83 -4.41
N SER A 39 -4.17 -15.23 -4.58
CA SER A 39 -3.38 -15.81 -3.49
C SER A 39 -2.78 -14.78 -2.54
N ALA A 40 -2.29 -15.23 -1.38
CA ALA A 40 -1.49 -14.43 -0.47
C ALA A 40 -0.28 -13.82 -1.18
N LEU A 41 0.41 -14.60 -2.02
CA LEU A 41 1.56 -14.15 -2.81
C LEU A 41 1.15 -13.08 -3.84
N GLU A 42 0.03 -13.29 -4.53
CA GLU A 42 -0.49 -12.35 -5.53
C GLU A 42 -0.86 -11.01 -4.88
N THR A 43 -1.57 -11.07 -3.76
CA THR A 43 -1.96 -9.91 -2.97
C THR A 43 -0.74 -9.17 -2.41
N HIS A 44 0.23 -9.89 -1.83
CA HIS A 44 1.49 -9.30 -1.37
C HIS A 44 2.30 -8.66 -2.50
N SER A 45 2.37 -9.32 -3.65
CA SER A 45 3.12 -8.83 -4.82
C SER A 45 2.55 -7.52 -5.33
N HIS A 46 1.23 -7.43 -5.42
CA HIS A 46 0.54 -6.21 -5.83
C HIS A 46 0.75 -5.07 -4.84
N VAL A 47 0.57 -5.33 -3.54
CA VAL A 47 0.76 -4.31 -2.50
C VAL A 47 2.21 -3.83 -2.44
N ALA A 48 3.18 -4.73 -2.53
CA ALA A 48 4.60 -4.38 -2.59
C ALA A 48 4.90 -3.44 -3.79
N ALA A 49 4.37 -3.76 -4.97
CA ALA A 49 4.53 -2.91 -6.15
C ALA A 49 3.82 -1.56 -5.99
N ALA A 50 2.63 -1.53 -5.39
CA ALA A 50 1.89 -0.30 -5.13
C ALA A 50 2.64 0.63 -4.17
N LEU A 51 3.15 0.11 -3.06
CA LEU A 51 3.92 0.88 -2.08
C LEU A 51 5.17 1.53 -2.70
N LEU A 52 5.90 0.79 -3.53
CA LEU A 52 7.07 1.34 -4.23
C LEU A 52 6.68 2.49 -5.17
N ARG A 53 5.55 2.39 -5.89
CA ARG A 53 5.05 3.47 -6.73
C ARG A 53 4.65 4.69 -5.91
N TYR A 54 3.95 4.49 -4.80
CA TYR A 54 3.51 5.59 -3.94
C TYR A 54 4.70 6.32 -3.31
N ALA A 55 5.69 5.56 -2.86
CA ALA A 55 6.94 6.11 -2.34
C ALA A 55 7.69 6.94 -3.39
N ASP A 56 7.86 6.40 -4.61
CA ASP A 56 8.54 7.11 -5.70
C ASP A 56 7.80 8.39 -6.11
N THR A 57 6.47 8.32 -6.22
CA THR A 57 5.61 9.47 -6.57
C THR A 57 5.81 10.61 -5.57
N LEU A 58 5.77 10.30 -4.27
CA LEU A 58 5.96 11.29 -3.21
C LEU A 58 7.41 11.77 -3.10
N ALA A 59 8.39 10.90 -3.31
CA ALA A 59 9.80 11.28 -3.31
C ALA A 59 10.10 12.27 -4.45
N ARG A 60 9.52 12.05 -5.64
CA ARG A 60 9.58 13.00 -6.76
C ARG A 60 8.91 14.31 -6.41
N LEU A 61 7.70 14.28 -5.85
CA LEU A 61 6.99 15.49 -5.41
C LEU A 61 7.75 16.27 -4.33
N ALA A 62 8.52 15.59 -3.48
CA ALA A 62 9.34 16.26 -2.47
C ALA A 62 10.50 17.07 -3.09
N VAL A 63 10.93 16.73 -4.31
CA VAL A 63 12.06 17.39 -5.00
C VAL A 63 11.56 18.30 -6.13
N ALA A 64 10.49 17.92 -6.82
CA ALA A 64 9.89 18.61 -7.95
C ALA A 64 8.50 19.15 -7.59
N ARG A 65 8.09 20.27 -8.18
CA ARG A 65 6.74 20.85 -7.92
C ARG A 65 5.59 20.06 -8.56
N GLU A 66 5.90 19.09 -9.41
CA GLU A 66 4.93 18.23 -10.09
C GLU A 66 5.46 16.80 -10.14
N SER A 67 4.54 15.83 -10.08
CA SER A 67 4.86 14.41 -10.19
C SER A 67 3.74 13.67 -10.92
N THR A 68 4.08 12.62 -11.66
CA THR A 68 3.14 11.72 -12.34
C THR A 68 3.12 10.37 -11.63
N VAL A 69 1.94 9.76 -11.53
CA VAL A 69 1.85 8.36 -11.14
C VAL A 69 2.24 7.52 -12.36
N GLU A 70 3.50 7.12 -12.42
CA GLU A 70 3.97 6.23 -13.48
C GLU A 70 3.31 4.85 -13.36
N PRO A 71 2.93 4.21 -14.48
CA PRO A 71 2.54 2.80 -14.48
C PRO A 71 3.76 1.97 -14.05
N GLY A 72 3.84 1.66 -12.76
CA GLY A 72 4.95 0.88 -12.22
C GLY A 72 4.92 -0.54 -12.75
N ALA A 73 6.11 -1.14 -12.73
CA ALA A 73 6.42 -2.49 -13.19
C ALA A 73 5.25 -3.47 -12.96
N ARG A 74 5.01 -4.26 -14.01
CA ARG A 74 4.17 -5.45 -13.96
C ARG A 74 4.42 -6.16 -12.63
N PHE A 75 3.32 -6.63 -12.05
CA PHE A 75 3.21 -7.65 -11.02
C PHE A 75 4.51 -8.48 -10.89
N LEU A 76 4.85 -8.98 -9.70
CA LEU A 76 5.95 -9.94 -9.56
C LEU A 76 5.45 -11.39 -9.79
N PRO A 77 4.72 -11.82 -10.86
CA PRO A 77 4.18 -13.17 -10.88
C PRO A 77 5.32 -14.15 -11.13
N GLY A 78 5.37 -15.18 -10.31
CA GLY A 78 6.06 -16.43 -10.61
C GLY A 78 7.59 -16.40 -10.58
N ARG A 79 8.26 -15.37 -10.02
CA ARG A 79 9.74 -15.33 -9.98
C ARG A 79 10.38 -15.25 -8.59
N HIS A 80 9.61 -14.94 -7.55
CA HIS A 80 10.18 -14.71 -6.22
C HIS A 80 9.45 -15.53 -5.15
N PRO A 81 10.19 -16.20 -4.24
CA PRO A 81 9.61 -16.81 -3.05
C PRO A 81 8.80 -15.79 -2.24
N TYR A 82 7.73 -16.24 -1.58
CA TYR A 82 6.85 -15.38 -0.77
C TYR A 82 7.62 -14.51 0.23
N ALA A 83 8.57 -15.10 0.96
CA ALA A 83 9.45 -14.37 1.88
C ALA A 83 10.19 -13.19 1.22
N ARG A 84 10.60 -13.33 -0.04
CA ARG A 84 11.26 -12.24 -0.77
C ARG A 84 10.28 -11.13 -1.12
N VAL A 85 9.06 -11.48 -1.53
CA VAL A 85 8.00 -10.49 -1.80
C VAL A 85 7.61 -9.75 -0.52
N ALA A 86 7.46 -10.45 0.61
CA ALA A 86 7.18 -9.85 1.91
C ALA A 86 8.26 -8.82 2.31
N GLN A 87 9.56 -9.16 2.17
CA GLN A 87 10.66 -8.22 2.42
C GLN A 87 10.61 -6.97 1.53
N ILE A 88 10.22 -7.12 0.26
CA ILE A 88 10.05 -5.97 -0.65
C ILE A 88 8.87 -5.11 -0.18
N GLY A 89 7.76 -5.73 0.23
CA GLY A 89 6.60 -5.06 0.82
C GLY A 89 6.97 -4.27 2.08
N GLU A 90 7.70 -4.87 3.02
CA GLU A 90 8.19 -4.18 4.23
C GLU A 90 9.06 -2.97 3.90
N LYS A 91 9.95 -3.10 2.91
CA LYS A 91 10.74 -1.97 2.42
C LYS A 91 9.82 -0.89 1.83
N GLY A 92 8.85 -1.29 1.01
CA GLY A 92 7.86 -0.38 0.42
C GLY A 92 7.09 0.42 1.47
N TRP A 93 6.65 -0.23 2.56
CA TRP A 93 5.99 0.45 3.69
C TRP A 93 6.88 1.52 4.31
N ARG A 94 8.15 1.19 4.61
CA ARG A 94 9.12 2.15 5.16
C ARG A 94 9.37 3.32 4.21
N ASP A 95 9.55 3.04 2.93
CA ASP A 95 9.82 4.06 1.92
C ASP A 95 8.61 5.00 1.74
N PHE A 96 7.40 4.44 1.62
CA PHE A 96 6.17 5.21 1.47
C PHE A 96 5.93 6.11 2.67
N ARG A 97 6.08 5.57 3.89
CA ARG A 97 6.02 6.34 5.14
C ARG A 97 7.06 7.47 5.16
N GLY A 98 8.30 7.17 4.82
CA GLY A 98 9.40 8.15 4.79
C GLY A 98 9.15 9.28 3.79
N ALA A 99 8.63 8.95 2.61
CA ALA A 99 8.28 9.93 1.58
C ALA A 99 7.10 10.80 2.03
N ALA A 100 6.04 10.22 2.59
CA ALA A 100 4.90 10.96 3.14
C ALA A 100 5.32 11.92 4.27
N LEU A 101 6.18 11.47 5.18
CA LEU A 101 6.75 12.32 6.24
C LEU A 101 7.61 13.46 5.69
N THR A 102 8.39 13.18 4.63
CA THR A 102 9.20 14.22 3.96
C THR A 102 8.30 15.30 3.39
N VAL A 103 7.27 14.92 2.63
CA VAL A 103 6.32 15.88 2.04
C VAL A 103 5.56 16.65 3.13
N ALA A 104 5.12 15.98 4.20
CA ALA A 104 4.38 16.61 5.30
C ALA A 104 5.17 17.71 6.03
N LYS A 105 6.51 17.65 6.02
CA LYS A 105 7.40 18.65 6.63
C LYS A 105 7.70 19.84 5.73
N GLN A 106 7.36 19.77 4.44
CA GLN A 106 7.61 20.86 3.52
C GLN A 106 6.50 21.91 3.63
N PRO A 107 6.81 23.20 3.41
CA PRO A 107 5.77 24.20 3.22
C PRO A 107 4.91 23.83 2.00
N ASP A 108 3.62 24.14 2.04
CA ASP A 108 2.76 23.98 0.87
C ASP A 108 3.27 24.89 -0.26
N ARG A 109 3.60 24.28 -1.40
CA ARG A 109 4.12 24.95 -2.59
C ARG A 109 3.14 24.89 -3.77
N GLY A 110 1.89 24.45 -3.53
CA GLY A 110 0.92 24.19 -4.59
C GLY A 110 1.32 23.05 -5.51
N ALA A 111 2.11 22.09 -5.00
CA ALA A 111 2.60 20.96 -5.76
C ALA A 111 1.48 19.95 -6.00
N ALA A 112 1.35 19.46 -7.24
CA ALA A 112 0.28 18.56 -7.63
C ALA A 112 0.82 17.24 -8.19
N ILE A 113 0.06 16.17 -7.96
CA ILE A 113 0.28 14.85 -8.54
C ILE A 113 -0.76 14.66 -9.64
N ALA A 114 -0.31 14.43 -10.87
CA ALA A 114 -1.19 14.13 -11.99
C ALA A 114 -1.67 12.67 -11.90
N THR A 115 -2.99 12.49 -11.93
CA THR A 115 -3.66 11.18 -11.99
C THR A 115 -4.59 11.12 -13.20
N ALA A 116 -5.10 9.93 -13.53
CA ALA A 116 -6.07 9.76 -14.61
C ALA A 116 -7.37 10.57 -14.39
N GLU A 117 -7.72 10.86 -13.13
CA GLU A 117 -8.91 11.63 -12.76
C GLU A 117 -8.65 13.14 -12.68
N GLY A 118 -7.40 13.56 -12.92
CA GLY A 118 -6.95 14.94 -12.79
C GLY A 118 -5.90 15.15 -11.69
N PRO A 119 -5.45 16.40 -11.49
CA PRO A 119 -4.46 16.74 -10.49
C PRO A 119 -5.04 16.61 -9.08
N VAL A 120 -4.26 16.05 -8.17
CA VAL A 120 -4.56 15.98 -6.74
C VAL A 120 -3.40 16.49 -5.91
N ASP A 121 -3.67 16.99 -4.71
CA ASP A 121 -2.61 17.34 -3.78
C ASP A 121 -2.01 16.09 -3.11
N ALA A 122 -0.91 16.28 -2.37
CA ALA A 122 -0.24 15.19 -1.68
C ALA A 122 -1.11 14.49 -0.62
N ARG A 123 -2.00 15.23 0.07
CA ARG A 123 -2.84 14.66 1.14
C ARG A 123 -3.91 13.76 0.56
N ALA A 124 -4.60 14.23 -0.49
CA ALA A 124 -5.58 13.47 -1.23
C ALA A 124 -4.96 12.23 -1.87
N PHE A 125 -3.74 12.34 -2.42
CA PHE A 125 -3.01 11.17 -2.93
C PHE A 125 -2.73 10.13 -1.83
N VAL A 126 -2.18 10.54 -0.69
CA VAL A 126 -1.91 9.64 0.44
C VAL A 126 -3.21 9.02 0.98
N ALA A 127 -4.29 9.80 1.08
CA ALA A 127 -5.58 9.30 1.52
C ALA A 127 -6.14 8.21 0.58
N ARG A 128 -6.02 8.40 -0.73
CA ARG A 128 -6.43 7.42 -1.75
C ARG A 128 -5.55 6.18 -1.72
N ALA A 129 -4.24 6.36 -1.60
CA ALA A 129 -3.29 5.24 -1.45
C ALA A 129 -3.61 4.40 -0.22
N LEU A 130 -3.92 5.03 0.92
CA LEU A 130 -4.31 4.32 2.15
C LEU A 130 -5.66 3.59 2.00
N ALA A 131 -6.64 4.17 1.32
CA ALA A 131 -7.91 3.48 1.04
C ALA A 131 -7.68 2.19 0.22
N HIS A 132 -6.88 2.27 -0.83
CA HIS A 132 -6.50 1.10 -1.63
C HIS A 132 -5.70 0.06 -0.81
N LEU A 133 -4.82 0.50 0.09
CA LEU A 133 -4.07 -0.42 0.96
C LEU A 133 -4.99 -1.09 1.99
N ASP A 134 -5.96 -0.38 2.55
CA ASP A 134 -6.95 -0.92 3.49
C ASP A 134 -7.82 -2.01 2.81
N GLU A 135 -8.23 -1.81 1.55
CA GLU A 135 -8.94 -2.85 0.77
C GLU A 135 -8.13 -4.15 0.69
N HIS A 136 -6.82 -4.06 0.48
CA HIS A 136 -5.95 -5.23 0.44
C HIS A 136 -5.65 -5.82 1.82
N VAL A 137 -5.70 -5.04 2.91
CA VAL A 137 -5.68 -5.58 4.27
C VAL A 137 -6.87 -6.50 4.48
N GLU A 138 -8.08 -6.08 4.11
CA GLU A 138 -9.27 -6.94 4.23
C GLU A 138 -9.16 -8.18 3.34
N GLN A 139 -8.66 -8.02 2.11
CA GLN A 139 -8.38 -9.16 1.24
C GLN A 139 -7.42 -10.16 1.88
N MET A 140 -6.34 -9.70 2.52
CA MET A 140 -5.37 -10.57 3.19
C MET A 140 -5.98 -11.29 4.40
N ARG A 141 -6.86 -10.62 5.17
CA ARG A 141 -7.59 -11.26 6.26
C ARG A 141 -8.51 -12.38 5.77
N LEU A 142 -9.18 -12.18 4.63
CA LEU A 142 -10.00 -13.23 4.02
C LEU A 142 -9.16 -14.43 3.60
N VAL A 143 -7.97 -14.19 3.04
CA VAL A 143 -7.01 -15.26 2.71
C VAL A 143 -6.60 -16.03 3.95
N ALA A 144 -6.27 -15.34 5.05
CA ALA A 144 -5.88 -15.97 6.31
C ALA A 144 -7.00 -16.76 6.97
N ALA A 145 -8.24 -16.26 6.92
CA ALA A 145 -9.41 -16.97 7.43
C ALA A 145 -9.72 -18.23 6.61
N GLY A 146 -9.59 -18.16 5.28
CA GLY A 146 -9.74 -19.31 4.39
C GLY A 146 -8.71 -20.40 4.69
N ALA A 147 -7.44 -20.02 4.84
CA ALA A 147 -6.35 -20.93 5.19
C ALA A 147 -6.57 -21.67 6.52
N SER A 148 -7.15 -20.97 7.50
CA SER A 148 -7.45 -21.56 8.81
C SER A 148 -8.59 -22.58 8.74
N THR A 149 -9.55 -22.37 7.83
CA THR A 149 -10.70 -23.27 7.66
C THR A 149 -10.31 -24.57 6.97
N ASP A 150 -9.40 -24.51 5.98
CA ASP A 150 -8.87 -25.70 5.31
C ASP A 150 -8.00 -26.56 6.24
N ALA A 151 -7.36 -25.95 7.24
CA ALA A 151 -6.54 -26.67 8.22
C ALA A 151 -7.37 -27.44 9.27
N GLU A 152 -8.65 -27.09 9.48
CA GLU A 152 -9.52 -27.67 10.51
C GLU A 152 -10.44 -28.80 10.02
N GLN A 153 -10.44 -29.18 8.74
CA GLN A 153 -11.20 -30.34 8.25
C GLN A 153 -10.42 -31.66 8.44
N PRO A 154 -10.78 -32.54 9.40
CA PRO A 154 -10.24 -33.89 9.43
C PRO A 154 -10.86 -34.76 8.31
N ALA A 155 -10.03 -35.64 7.76
CA ALA A 155 -10.38 -36.65 6.76
C ALA A 155 -11.39 -37.69 7.27
#